data_AF-A0A0D9YTE9-F1
#
_entry.id   AF-A0A0D9YTE9-F1
#
_cell.length_a   1.000
_cell.length_b   1.000
_cell.length_c   1.000
_cell.angle_alpha   90.00
_cell.angle_beta   90.00
_cell.angle_gamma   90.00
#
_symmetry.space_group_name_H-M   'P 1'
#
loop_
_entity.id
_entity.type
_entity.pdbx_description
1 polymer ?
#
loop_
_entity_poly.entity_id
_entity_poly.type
_entity_poly.pdbx_seq_one_letter_code
_entity_poly.pdbx_strand_id
1 'polypeptide(L)'
;MASKVRFTVGSNVWVEDADVAWIDGLVEQVTGDELIIRCTSGKKVTANVSSVYPKDAEAKRCGVEDMTRLAYLHEPGVLHNLKSRYGMNEIYTYTGNILIAVNPFQRLPHLYNNHMMEIYKGAGFGELSPHPFAIADRAYRYMMNYGVSQAILVSGESGAGKTESTKMLMQYLAFMGGKVQSGGRSVQQQVLESNPVLEAFGNAKTVRNNNSSRFGKFVEIQFDQSGKISGAAIRTYLLERSRVCQISDPERNYHCFYMLCSAPAEERERYKLGDPASFHYLNQSNCIKLDGMDDSSEYIATRRAMDIVGISSDEQDAIFRVVAAILHLGNVEFVEGSEADSSVPKDDKSKFHLRTASELFMCDEKALEESLCKRVIATRGESIVKNLDARAAALSRDALARIVYSRLFDWLVNKINTSIGQDPSSKLLIGVLDIYGFESFKTNRCLTGASIMLFVEFD
;
A
#
# COMPACT_ATOMS: atom_id res chain seq x y z
N MET A 1 1.04 -11.10 -38.30
CA MET A 1 -0.18 -10.39 -38.76
C MET A 1 -1.38 -11.20 -38.31
N ALA A 2 -2.14 -10.73 -37.33
CA ALA A 2 -3.37 -11.40 -36.93
C ALA A 2 -4.37 -11.33 -38.10
N SER A 3 -4.96 -12.46 -38.49
CA SER A 3 -6.02 -12.50 -39.50
C SER A 3 -7.17 -11.58 -39.05
N LYS A 4 -7.53 -10.57 -39.85
CA LYS A 4 -8.71 -9.75 -39.59
C LYS A 4 -9.94 -10.68 -39.51
N VAL A 5 -10.58 -10.72 -38.35
CA VAL A 5 -11.83 -11.46 -38.14
C VAL A 5 -12.87 -10.90 -39.12
N ARG A 6 -13.41 -11.76 -39.99
CA ARG A 6 -14.47 -11.37 -40.93
C ARG A 6 -15.82 -11.61 -40.29
N PHE A 7 -16.59 -10.55 -40.07
CA PHE A 7 -17.96 -10.66 -39.57
C PHE A 7 -18.94 -10.83 -40.74
N THR A 8 -19.88 -11.76 -40.59
CA THR A 8 -21.00 -11.95 -41.53
C THR A 8 -22.33 -11.70 -40.84
N VAL A 9 -23.39 -11.50 -41.62
CA VAL A 9 -24.77 -11.47 -41.10
C VAL A 9 -25.02 -12.75 -40.27
N GLY A 10 -25.57 -12.58 -39.06
CA GLY A 10 -25.76 -13.65 -38.09
C GLY A 10 -24.59 -13.88 -37.12
N SER A 11 -23.48 -13.14 -37.24
CA SER A 11 -22.38 -13.23 -36.26
C SER A 11 -22.80 -12.64 -34.91
N ASN A 12 -22.48 -13.33 -33.82
CA ASN A 12 -22.58 -12.77 -32.47
C ASN A 12 -21.35 -11.92 -32.18
N VAL A 13 -21.57 -10.71 -31.68
CA VAL A 13 -20.49 -9.73 -31.47
C VAL A 13 -20.68 -8.94 -30.17
N TRP A 14 -19.60 -8.34 -29.71
CA TRP A 14 -19.54 -7.33 -28.66
C TRP A 14 -19.28 -5.96 -29.29
N VAL A 15 -19.97 -4.94 -28.77
CA VAL A 15 -19.81 -3.54 -29.14
C VAL A 15 -19.76 -2.67 -27.89
N GLU A 16 -19.00 -1.57 -27.95
CA GLU A 16 -18.89 -0.62 -26.84
C GLU A 16 -20.24 0.04 -26.53
N ASP A 17 -20.52 0.25 -25.25
CA ASP A 17 -21.66 1.01 -24.75
C ASP A 17 -21.18 1.96 -23.64
N ALA A 18 -21.65 3.21 -23.68
CA ALA A 18 -21.20 4.26 -22.78
C ALA A 18 -21.56 4.00 -21.30
N ASP A 19 -22.61 3.22 -21.03
CA ASP A 19 -23.13 3.01 -19.68
C ASP A 19 -22.58 1.71 -19.05
N VAL A 20 -22.47 0.63 -19.85
CA VAL A 20 -22.11 -0.72 -19.35
C VAL A 20 -20.82 -1.28 -19.93
N ALA A 21 -20.02 -0.43 -20.58
CA ALA A 21 -18.78 -0.74 -21.31
C ALA A 21 -18.97 -1.62 -22.55
N TRP A 22 -19.61 -2.78 -22.44
CA TRP A 22 -19.79 -3.74 -23.54
C TRP A 22 -21.20 -4.34 -23.55
N ILE A 23 -21.83 -4.36 -24.72
CA ILE A 23 -23.10 -5.06 -24.96
C ILE A 23 -22.96 -6.07 -26.09
N ASP A 24 -23.71 -7.17 -25.98
CA ASP A 24 -23.76 -8.19 -27.02
C ASP A 24 -24.88 -7.93 -28.03
N GLY A 25 -24.65 -8.37 -29.26
CA GLY A 25 -25.65 -8.31 -30.31
C GLY A 25 -25.36 -9.23 -31.50
N LEU A 26 -26.34 -9.26 -32.41
CA LEU A 26 -26.30 -10.01 -33.65
C LEU A 26 -26.11 -9.06 -34.82
N VAL A 27 -25.15 -9.34 -35.70
CA VAL A 27 -24.95 -8.58 -36.94
C VAL A 27 -26.13 -8.83 -37.88
N GLU A 28 -26.91 -7.78 -38.19
CA GLU A 28 -28.02 -7.85 -39.14
C GLU A 28 -27.61 -7.49 -40.56
N GLN A 29 -26.72 -6.51 -40.72
CA GLN A 29 -26.28 -6.02 -42.03
C GLN A 29 -24.79 -5.68 -41.99
N VAL A 30 -24.12 -5.90 -43.11
CA VAL A 30 -22.72 -5.57 -43.34
C VAL A 30 -22.64 -4.68 -44.59
N THR A 31 -22.21 -3.44 -44.42
CA THR A 31 -22.11 -2.45 -45.50
C THR A 31 -20.69 -1.91 -45.55
N GLY A 32 -19.83 -2.51 -46.38
CA GLY A 32 -18.41 -2.18 -46.40
C GLY A 32 -17.74 -2.48 -45.05
N ASP A 33 -17.23 -1.43 -44.39
CA ASP A 33 -16.59 -1.52 -43.06
C ASP A 33 -17.56 -1.20 -41.91
N GLU A 34 -18.86 -1.01 -42.19
CA GLU A 34 -19.88 -0.75 -41.16
C GLU A 34 -20.77 -1.98 -40.91
N LEU A 35 -21.05 -2.23 -39.64
CA LEU A 35 -21.93 -3.29 -39.15
C LEU A 35 -23.15 -2.68 -38.47
N ILE A 36 -24.35 -3.12 -38.87
CA ILE A 36 -25.58 -2.84 -38.14
C ILE A 36 -25.86 -4.02 -37.23
N ILE A 37 -25.81 -3.77 -35.92
CA ILE A 37 -25.89 -4.77 -34.87
C ILE A 37 -27.19 -4.59 -34.09
N ARG A 38 -28.01 -5.63 -34.02
CA ARG A 38 -29.15 -5.69 -33.10
C ARG A 38 -28.66 -6.23 -31.77
N CYS A 39 -28.60 -5.36 -30.77
CA CYS A 39 -28.18 -5.74 -29.43
C CYS A 39 -29.27 -6.52 -28.71
N THR A 40 -28.87 -7.38 -27.77
CA THR A 40 -29.80 -8.16 -26.93
C THR A 40 -30.69 -7.27 -26.06
N SER A 41 -30.23 -6.05 -25.76
CA SER A 41 -31.02 -5.00 -25.10
C SER A 41 -32.16 -4.42 -25.94
N GLY A 42 -32.27 -4.79 -27.22
CA GLY A 42 -33.21 -4.23 -28.19
C GLY A 42 -32.71 -2.96 -28.90
N LYS A 43 -31.59 -2.37 -28.44
CA LYS A 43 -30.92 -1.25 -29.14
C LYS A 43 -30.36 -1.71 -30.50
N LYS A 44 -30.46 -0.87 -31.53
CA LYS A 44 -29.70 -1.05 -32.78
C LYS A 44 -28.50 -0.12 -32.76
N VAL A 45 -27.32 -0.66 -33.03
CA VAL A 45 -26.05 0.07 -33.03
C VAL A 45 -25.38 -0.10 -34.38
N THR A 46 -24.91 1.00 -34.95
CA THR A 46 -24.03 0.98 -36.13
C THR A 46 -22.61 1.20 -35.64
N ALA A 47 -21.71 0.27 -35.94
CA ALA A 47 -20.31 0.32 -35.51
C ALA A 47 -19.37 -0.08 -36.65
N ASN A 48 -18.15 0.43 -36.63
CA ASN A 48 -17.13 0.03 -37.59
C ASN A 48 -16.61 -1.38 -37.25
N VAL A 49 -16.26 -2.17 -38.26
CA VAL A 49 -15.65 -3.50 -38.07
C VAL A 49 -14.43 -3.48 -37.14
N SER A 50 -13.67 -2.38 -37.08
CA SER A 50 -12.51 -2.25 -36.19
C SER A 50 -12.85 -2.09 -34.70
N SER A 51 -14.08 -1.68 -34.37
CA SER A 51 -14.53 -1.45 -33.00
C SER A 51 -15.47 -2.56 -32.49
N VAL A 52 -15.50 -3.70 -33.18
CA VAL A 52 -16.41 -4.82 -32.91
C VAL A 52 -15.58 -6.07 -32.64
N TYR A 53 -15.95 -6.80 -31.60
CA TYR A 53 -15.24 -8.00 -31.16
C TYR A 53 -16.13 -9.24 -31.30
N PRO A 54 -15.60 -10.40 -31.71
CA PRO A 54 -16.41 -11.62 -31.83
C PRO A 54 -16.91 -12.10 -30.47
N LYS A 55 -18.16 -12.56 -30.40
CA LYS A 55 -18.72 -13.22 -29.22
C LYS A 55 -18.78 -14.72 -29.47
N ASP A 56 -18.21 -15.48 -28.54
CA ASP A 56 -18.34 -16.94 -28.53
C ASP A 56 -19.80 -17.33 -28.20
N ALA A 57 -20.46 -17.96 -29.17
CA ALA A 57 -21.85 -18.43 -29.03
C ALA A 57 -21.96 -19.71 -28.19
N GLU A 58 -20.86 -20.45 -28.04
CA GLU A 58 -20.78 -21.71 -27.29
C GLU A 58 -20.21 -21.50 -25.88
N ALA A 59 -19.97 -20.24 -25.49
CA ALA A 59 -19.44 -19.90 -24.18
C ALA A 59 -20.28 -20.51 -23.05
N LYS A 60 -19.61 -21.19 -22.13
CA LYS A 60 -20.26 -21.80 -20.96
C LYS A 60 -20.92 -20.72 -20.10
N ARG A 61 -22.16 -20.96 -19.66
CA ARG A 61 -22.91 -20.03 -18.80
C ARG A 61 -22.22 -19.73 -17.47
N CYS A 62 -21.44 -20.68 -16.93
CA CYS A 62 -20.67 -20.51 -15.70
C CYS A 62 -19.27 -19.89 -15.91
N GLY A 63 -18.92 -19.52 -17.14
CA GLY A 63 -17.57 -19.10 -17.49
C GLY A 63 -16.55 -20.25 -17.44
N VAL A 64 -15.28 -19.87 -17.58
CA VAL A 64 -14.11 -20.74 -17.51
C VAL A 64 -13.23 -20.36 -16.32
N GLU A 65 -12.67 -21.37 -15.65
CA GLU A 65 -11.77 -21.18 -14.51
C GLU A 65 -10.41 -20.60 -14.91
N ASP A 66 -9.94 -20.86 -16.13
CA ASP A 66 -8.74 -20.24 -16.71
C ASP A 66 -9.10 -19.56 -18.03
N MET A 67 -8.88 -18.24 -18.08
CA MET A 67 -9.21 -17.41 -19.23
C MET A 67 -8.30 -17.63 -20.44
N THR A 68 -7.20 -18.36 -20.30
CA THR A 68 -6.42 -18.83 -21.47
C THR A 68 -7.21 -19.80 -22.35
N ARG A 69 -8.32 -20.36 -21.82
CA ARG A 69 -9.23 -21.27 -22.53
C ARG A 69 -10.36 -20.55 -23.27
N LEU A 70 -10.43 -19.21 -23.21
CA LEU A 70 -11.41 -18.44 -23.96
C LEU A 70 -11.13 -18.56 -25.47
N ALA A 71 -12.18 -18.73 -26.27
CA ALA A 71 -12.06 -18.76 -27.72
C ALA A 71 -11.49 -17.44 -28.28
N TYR A 72 -11.85 -16.32 -27.65
CA TYR A 72 -11.38 -14.99 -28.01
C TYR A 72 -10.85 -14.27 -26.77
N LEU A 73 -9.55 -14.01 -26.73
CA LEU A 73 -8.89 -13.30 -25.64
C LEU A 73 -8.84 -11.79 -25.95
N HIS A 74 -9.94 -11.11 -25.66
CA HIS A 74 -10.09 -9.65 -25.78
C HIS A 74 -10.89 -9.11 -24.58
N GLU A 75 -10.84 -7.80 -24.35
CA GLU A 75 -11.47 -7.13 -23.21
C GLU A 75 -12.92 -7.54 -22.92
N PRO A 76 -13.88 -7.55 -23.88
CA PRO A 76 -15.27 -7.93 -23.57
C PRO A 76 -15.43 -9.40 -23.15
N GLY A 77 -14.59 -10.29 -23.66
CA GLY A 77 -14.63 -11.72 -23.33
C GLY A 77 -14.12 -11.98 -21.92
N VAL A 78 -13.02 -11.31 -21.54
CA VAL A 78 -12.48 -11.32 -20.18
C VAL A 78 -13.50 -10.75 -19.19
N LEU A 79 -14.06 -9.57 -19.47
CA LEU A 79 -15.04 -8.92 -18.60
C LEU A 79 -16.30 -9.79 -18.44
N HIS A 80 -16.81 -10.36 -19.52
CA HIS A 80 -17.98 -11.23 -19.48
C HIS A 80 -17.73 -12.50 -18.66
N ASN A 81 -16.55 -13.13 -18.81
CA ASN A 81 -16.19 -14.31 -18.02
C ASN A 81 -16.16 -14.01 -16.51
N LEU A 82 -15.48 -12.91 -16.13
CA LEU A 82 -15.40 -12.47 -14.74
C LEU A 82 -16.80 -12.14 -14.18
N LYS A 83 -17.65 -11.45 -14.95
CA LYS A 83 -19.03 -11.13 -14.55
C LYS A 83 -19.87 -12.38 -14.32
N SER A 84 -19.78 -13.37 -15.22
CA SER A 84 -20.54 -14.62 -15.11
C SER A 84 -20.12 -15.44 -13.89
N ARG A 85 -18.81 -15.56 -13.63
CA ARG A 85 -18.28 -16.24 -12.43
C ARG A 85 -18.65 -15.50 -11.15
N TYR A 86 -18.47 -14.18 -11.13
CA TYR A 86 -18.83 -13.34 -9.99
C TYR A 86 -20.32 -13.47 -9.61
N GLY A 87 -21.21 -13.55 -10.60
CA GLY A 87 -22.64 -13.77 -10.39
C GLY A 87 -22.99 -15.10 -9.71
N MET A 88 -22.05 -16.06 -9.67
CA MET A 88 -22.18 -17.35 -8.98
C MET A 88 -21.39 -17.40 -7.66
N ASN A 89 -20.89 -16.24 -7.18
CA ASN A 89 -19.96 -16.12 -6.05
C ASN A 89 -18.59 -16.80 -6.27
N GLU A 90 -18.25 -17.10 -7.52
CA GLU A 90 -16.93 -17.61 -7.93
C GLU A 90 -15.98 -16.41 -8.16
N ILE A 91 -15.34 -15.95 -7.09
CA ILE A 91 -14.60 -14.67 -7.08
C ILE A 91 -13.15 -14.77 -7.59
N TYR A 92 -12.65 -15.99 -7.77
CA TYR A 92 -11.30 -16.28 -8.20
C TYR A 92 -11.29 -16.87 -9.61
N THR A 93 -10.39 -16.39 -10.47
CA THR A 93 -10.26 -16.88 -11.87
C THR A 93 -8.79 -16.84 -12.28
N TYR A 94 -8.29 -17.90 -12.93
CA TYR A 94 -6.95 -17.90 -13.50
C TYR A 94 -6.89 -17.15 -14.84
N THR A 95 -5.72 -16.60 -15.11
CA THR A 95 -5.27 -16.24 -16.45
C THR A 95 -3.82 -16.71 -16.59
N GLY A 96 -3.66 -17.95 -17.03
CA GLY A 96 -2.37 -18.64 -17.03
C GLY A 96 -1.80 -18.76 -15.62
N ASN A 97 -0.64 -18.12 -15.36
CA ASN A 97 0.01 -18.14 -14.04
C ASN A 97 -0.52 -17.08 -13.06
N ILE A 98 -1.42 -16.20 -13.49
CA ILE A 98 -1.95 -15.10 -12.68
C ILE A 98 -3.31 -15.52 -12.10
N LEU A 99 -3.55 -15.18 -10.83
CA LEU A 99 -4.85 -15.32 -10.20
C LEU A 99 -5.53 -13.94 -10.12
N ILE A 100 -6.70 -13.83 -10.74
CA ILE A 100 -7.59 -12.67 -10.62
C ILE A 100 -8.55 -12.90 -9.47
N ALA A 101 -8.64 -11.92 -8.57
CA ALA A 101 -9.58 -11.90 -7.45
C ALA A 101 -10.51 -10.69 -7.60
N VAL A 102 -11.82 -10.93 -7.59
CA VAL A 102 -12.84 -9.87 -7.64
C VAL A 102 -13.47 -9.75 -6.25
N ASN A 103 -13.39 -8.56 -5.63
CA ASN A 103 -13.88 -8.35 -4.27
C ASN A 103 -15.41 -8.61 -4.18
N PRO A 104 -15.88 -9.58 -3.38
CA PRO A 104 -17.30 -9.90 -3.28
C PRO A 104 -18.12 -8.90 -2.45
N PHE A 105 -17.48 -8.01 -1.69
CA PHE A 105 -18.13 -7.14 -0.69
C PHE A 105 -19.01 -7.89 0.35
N GLN A 106 -18.81 -9.19 0.48
CA GLN A 106 -19.47 -10.06 1.45
C GLN A 106 -18.48 -11.12 1.96
N ARG A 107 -18.76 -11.70 3.11
CA ARG A 107 -17.94 -12.80 3.64
C ARG A 107 -18.32 -14.11 2.95
N LEU A 108 -17.32 -14.86 2.51
CA LEU A 108 -17.47 -16.21 1.96
C LEU A 108 -16.64 -17.22 2.78
N PRO A 109 -17.03 -17.54 4.04
CA PRO A 109 -16.19 -18.31 4.95
C PRO A 109 -15.90 -19.74 4.49
N HIS A 110 -16.77 -20.31 3.66
CA HIS A 110 -16.63 -21.66 3.12
C HIS A 110 -15.40 -21.83 2.22
N LEU A 111 -14.84 -20.75 1.68
CA LEU A 111 -13.63 -20.77 0.85
C LEU A 111 -12.33 -20.90 1.66
N TYR A 112 -12.34 -20.51 2.94
CA TYR A 112 -11.10 -20.28 3.71
C TYR A 112 -10.98 -21.14 4.97
N ASN A 113 -11.75 -22.22 5.06
CA ASN A 113 -11.72 -23.11 6.21
C ASN A 113 -10.53 -24.09 6.14
N ASN A 114 -10.24 -24.76 7.26
CA ASN A 114 -9.14 -25.73 7.34
C ASN A 114 -9.33 -26.90 6.36
N HIS A 115 -10.57 -27.28 6.08
CA HIS A 115 -10.86 -28.35 5.13
C HIS A 115 -10.41 -27.98 3.70
N MET A 116 -10.64 -26.73 3.27
CA MET A 116 -10.13 -26.23 2.00
C MET A 116 -8.60 -26.23 1.98
N MET A 117 -7.94 -25.84 3.07
CA MET A 117 -6.46 -25.87 3.12
C MET A 117 -5.91 -27.29 2.92
N GLU A 118 -6.54 -28.30 3.53
CA GLU A 118 -6.17 -29.72 3.33
C GLU A 118 -6.44 -30.20 1.91
N ILE A 119 -7.53 -29.77 1.26
CA ILE A 119 -7.82 -30.12 -0.14
C ILE A 119 -6.75 -29.58 -1.09
N TYR A 120 -6.32 -28.33 -0.90
CA TYR A 120 -5.32 -27.71 -1.77
C TYR A 120 -3.89 -28.20 -1.51
N LYS A 121 -3.64 -28.82 -0.35
CA LYS A 121 -2.31 -29.30 0.04
C LYS A 121 -1.80 -30.37 -0.92
N GLY A 122 -0.74 -30.04 -1.66
CA GLY A 122 -0.11 -30.95 -2.61
C GLY A 122 -0.87 -31.15 -3.92
N ALA A 123 -1.98 -30.45 -4.15
CA ALA A 123 -2.70 -30.52 -5.41
C ALA A 123 -1.88 -29.90 -6.57
N GLY A 124 -1.97 -30.47 -7.77
CA GLY A 124 -1.35 -29.88 -8.96
C GLY A 124 -1.95 -28.51 -9.28
N PHE A 125 -1.12 -27.58 -9.75
CA PHE A 125 -1.63 -26.27 -10.17
C PHE A 125 -2.57 -26.42 -11.36
N GLY A 126 -3.80 -25.92 -11.22
CA GLY A 126 -4.87 -26.06 -12.22
C GLY A 126 -5.67 -27.37 -12.16
N GLU A 127 -5.35 -28.29 -11.24
CA GLU A 127 -6.19 -29.49 -11.00
C GLU A 127 -7.47 -29.15 -10.22
N LEU A 128 -7.35 -28.18 -9.30
CA LEU A 128 -8.46 -27.64 -8.52
C LEU A 128 -8.87 -26.25 -9.02
N SER A 129 -10.05 -25.82 -8.59
CA SER A 129 -10.60 -24.51 -8.92
C SER A 129 -9.65 -23.36 -8.52
N PRO A 130 -9.81 -22.17 -9.13
CA PRO A 130 -8.94 -21.04 -8.85
C PRO A 130 -9.01 -20.59 -7.39
N HIS A 131 -7.86 -20.51 -6.72
CA HIS A 131 -7.82 -20.14 -5.30
C HIS A 131 -6.44 -19.61 -4.87
N PRO A 132 -6.36 -18.67 -3.90
CA PRO A 132 -5.08 -18.21 -3.34
C PRO A 132 -4.24 -19.35 -2.76
N PHE A 133 -4.88 -20.38 -2.21
CA PHE A 133 -4.19 -21.55 -1.64
C PHE A 133 -3.42 -22.34 -2.70
N ALA A 134 -3.93 -22.44 -3.94
CA ALA A 134 -3.20 -23.07 -5.03
C ALA A 134 -1.92 -22.30 -5.41
N ILE A 135 -1.97 -20.95 -5.36
CA ILE A 135 -0.80 -20.09 -5.61
C ILE A 135 0.23 -20.26 -4.49
N ALA A 136 -0.22 -20.24 -3.23
CA ALA A 136 0.64 -20.42 -2.07
C ALA A 136 1.26 -21.83 -2.01
N ASP A 137 0.49 -22.89 -2.26
CA ASP A 137 0.96 -24.27 -2.31
C ASP A 137 2.00 -24.48 -3.42
N ARG A 138 1.73 -23.94 -4.63
CA ARG A 138 2.67 -23.96 -5.74
C ARG A 138 3.98 -23.27 -5.34
N ALA A 139 3.93 -22.06 -4.77
CA ALA A 139 5.12 -21.34 -4.33
C ALA A 139 5.89 -22.15 -3.26
N TYR A 140 5.19 -22.69 -2.27
CA TYR A 140 5.79 -23.51 -1.22
C TYR A 140 6.50 -24.76 -1.77
N ARG A 141 5.84 -25.52 -2.65
CA ARG A 141 6.45 -26.70 -3.25
C ARG A 141 7.62 -26.36 -4.17
N TYR A 142 7.54 -25.26 -4.94
CA TYR A 142 8.67 -24.80 -5.74
C TYR A 142 9.87 -24.45 -4.85
N MET A 143 9.65 -23.73 -3.75
CA MET A 143 10.71 -23.43 -2.78
C MET A 143 11.34 -24.71 -2.21
N MET A 144 10.52 -25.68 -1.80
CA MET A 144 11.02 -26.93 -1.20
C MET A 144 11.73 -27.85 -2.20
N ASN A 145 11.24 -27.94 -3.44
CA ASN A 145 11.78 -28.84 -4.44
C ASN A 145 13.08 -28.31 -5.07
N TYR A 146 13.17 -26.99 -5.27
CA TYR A 146 14.30 -26.38 -5.97
C TYR A 146 15.26 -25.63 -5.04
N GLY A 147 14.90 -25.41 -3.77
CA GLY A 147 15.71 -24.65 -2.83
C GLY A 147 15.82 -23.16 -3.19
N VAL A 148 14.84 -22.61 -3.90
CA VAL A 148 14.83 -21.21 -4.37
C VAL A 148 13.69 -20.46 -3.71
N SER A 149 13.99 -19.34 -3.05
CA SER A 149 13.00 -18.45 -2.45
C SER A 149 11.99 -17.95 -3.47
N GLN A 150 10.74 -17.76 -3.05
CA GLN A 150 9.64 -17.37 -3.93
C GLN A 150 9.05 -16.02 -3.51
N ALA A 151 8.34 -15.39 -4.43
CA ALA A 151 7.59 -14.18 -4.15
C ALA A 151 6.19 -14.26 -4.77
N ILE A 152 5.19 -13.80 -4.02
CA ILE A 152 3.80 -13.66 -4.47
C ILE A 152 3.47 -12.17 -4.44
N LEU A 153 3.24 -11.59 -5.62
CA LEU A 153 2.86 -10.20 -5.78
C LEU A 153 1.33 -10.07 -5.76
N VAL A 154 0.81 -9.26 -4.83
CA VAL A 154 -0.61 -8.92 -4.73
C VAL A 154 -0.81 -7.48 -5.17
N SER A 155 -1.38 -7.29 -6.35
CA SER A 155 -1.61 -5.97 -6.95
C SER A 155 -3.08 -5.70 -7.23
N GLY A 156 -3.48 -4.44 -7.18
CA GLY A 156 -4.84 -4.00 -7.48
C GLY A 156 -5.10 -2.59 -6.97
N GLU A 157 -6.18 -1.97 -7.44
CA GLU A 157 -6.59 -0.64 -6.99
C GLU A 157 -6.90 -0.60 -5.48
N SER A 158 -7.05 0.61 -4.94
CA SER A 158 -7.50 0.77 -3.56
C SER A 158 -8.89 0.15 -3.37
N GLY A 159 -9.09 -0.63 -2.31
CA GLY A 159 -10.35 -1.33 -2.06
C GLY A 159 -10.55 -2.66 -2.82
N ALA A 160 -9.60 -3.07 -3.67
CA ALA A 160 -9.71 -4.31 -4.45
C ALA A 160 -9.63 -5.62 -3.61
N GLY A 161 -9.29 -5.55 -2.32
CA GLY A 161 -9.17 -6.74 -1.46
C GLY A 161 -7.75 -7.33 -1.36
N LYS A 162 -6.71 -6.53 -1.67
CA LYS A 162 -5.30 -6.95 -1.55
C LYS A 162 -4.95 -7.51 -0.18
N THR A 163 -5.23 -6.73 0.87
CA THR A 163 -4.92 -7.10 2.26
C THR A 163 -5.61 -8.38 2.70
N GLU A 164 -6.86 -8.61 2.28
CA GLU A 164 -7.58 -9.86 2.57
C GLU A 164 -6.97 -11.05 1.83
N SER A 165 -6.58 -10.87 0.56
CA SER A 165 -5.89 -11.91 -0.21
C SER A 165 -4.53 -12.25 0.41
N THR A 166 -3.76 -11.25 0.83
CA THR A 166 -2.50 -11.41 1.57
C THR A 166 -2.69 -12.19 2.87
N LYS A 167 -3.77 -11.93 3.63
CA LYS A 167 -4.12 -12.71 4.83
C LYS A 167 -4.32 -14.18 4.52
N MET A 168 -5.05 -14.50 3.44
CA MET A 168 -5.31 -15.89 3.05
C MET A 168 -4.04 -16.61 2.63
N LEU A 169 -3.16 -15.94 1.87
CA LEU A 169 -1.84 -16.47 1.49
C LEU A 169 -0.99 -16.78 2.73
N MET A 170 -0.88 -15.84 3.67
CA MET A 170 -0.11 -16.03 4.91
C MET A 170 -0.70 -17.15 5.77
N GLN A 171 -2.02 -17.26 5.86
CA GLN A 171 -2.69 -18.33 6.61
C GLN A 171 -2.33 -19.70 6.04
N TYR A 172 -2.36 -19.84 4.71
CA TYR A 172 -2.01 -21.09 4.06
C TYR A 172 -0.53 -21.46 4.24
N LEU A 173 0.36 -20.49 4.07
CA LEU A 173 1.80 -20.69 4.30
C LEU A 173 2.11 -21.07 5.75
N ALA A 174 1.39 -20.47 6.71
CA ALA A 174 1.46 -20.85 8.12
C ALA A 174 0.95 -22.26 8.40
N PHE A 175 -0.09 -22.69 7.69
CA PHE A 175 -0.59 -24.06 7.73
C PHE A 175 0.44 -25.05 7.17
N MET A 176 1.08 -24.74 6.04
CA MET A 176 2.09 -25.60 5.41
C MET A 176 3.38 -25.73 6.22
N GLY A 177 3.91 -24.61 6.72
CA GLY A 177 5.15 -24.61 7.49
C GLY A 177 5.00 -24.92 8.98
N GLY A 178 3.78 -25.18 9.46
CA GLY A 178 3.51 -25.48 10.85
C GLY A 178 3.74 -24.30 11.80
N LYS A 179 3.39 -24.49 13.09
CA LYS A 179 3.56 -23.45 14.12
C LYS A 179 5.00 -23.44 14.66
N VAL A 180 5.58 -22.25 14.77
CA VAL A 180 6.76 -22.01 15.62
C VAL A 180 6.36 -22.30 17.08
N GLN A 181 7.14 -23.09 17.80
CA GLN A 181 6.85 -23.49 19.19
C GLN A 181 6.99 -22.35 20.24
N SER A 182 7.31 -21.12 19.84
CA SER A 182 7.49 -20.00 20.76
C SER A 182 6.17 -19.25 21.03
N GLY A 183 5.62 -19.39 22.24
CA GLY A 183 4.67 -18.43 22.81
C GLY A 183 3.22 -18.47 22.31
N GLY A 184 2.81 -19.48 21.56
CA GLY A 184 1.41 -19.75 21.24
C GLY A 184 0.76 -18.89 20.14
N ARG A 185 1.39 -17.79 19.70
CA ARG A 185 0.92 -16.92 18.60
C ARG A 185 1.51 -17.39 17.26
N SER A 186 0.72 -17.34 16.18
CA SER A 186 1.23 -17.63 14.82
C SER A 186 1.93 -16.41 14.23
N VAL A 187 2.85 -16.63 13.27
CA VAL A 187 3.46 -15.55 12.48
C VAL A 187 2.39 -14.65 11.85
N GLN A 188 1.33 -15.24 11.30
CA GLN A 188 0.19 -14.50 10.75
C GLN A 188 -0.42 -13.57 11.81
N GLN A 189 -0.65 -14.06 13.02
CA GLN A 189 -1.23 -13.27 14.11
C GLN A 189 -0.31 -12.12 14.50
N GLN A 190 1.00 -12.36 14.66
CA GLN A 190 1.96 -11.30 15.00
C GLN A 190 2.03 -10.22 13.91
N VAL A 191 2.03 -10.61 12.63
CA VAL A 191 1.99 -9.66 11.51
C VAL A 191 0.71 -8.84 11.53
N LEU A 192 -0.45 -9.47 11.81
CA LEU A 192 -1.73 -8.77 11.91
C LEU A 192 -1.81 -7.83 13.12
N GLU A 193 -1.28 -8.24 14.26
CA GLU A 193 -1.20 -7.43 15.48
C GLU A 193 -0.28 -6.20 15.30
N SER A 194 0.68 -6.27 14.38
CA SER A 194 1.55 -5.13 14.03
C SER A 194 0.91 -4.12 13.08
N ASN A 195 -0.17 -4.48 12.38
CA ASN A 195 -0.78 -3.61 11.37
C ASN A 195 -1.26 -2.27 11.94
N PRO A 196 -1.97 -2.19 13.08
CA PRO A 196 -2.42 -0.90 13.61
C PRO A 196 -1.26 0.09 13.82
N VAL A 197 -0.09 -0.40 14.24
CA VAL A 197 1.11 0.44 14.37
C VAL A 197 1.62 0.92 13.01
N LEU A 198 1.70 0.04 12.01
CA LEU A 198 2.13 0.42 10.67
C LEU A 198 1.13 1.35 9.97
N GLU A 199 -0.18 1.15 10.18
CA GLU A 199 -1.24 1.99 9.63
C GLU A 199 -1.20 3.38 10.27
N ALA A 200 -1.01 3.46 11.59
CA ALA A 200 -0.87 4.72 12.31
C ALA A 200 0.25 5.62 11.76
N PHE A 201 1.41 5.04 11.42
CA PHE A 201 2.62 5.77 11.00
C PHE A 201 2.90 5.71 9.50
N GLY A 202 2.13 4.94 8.74
CA GLY A 202 2.39 4.67 7.33
C GLY A 202 1.17 4.87 6.44
N ASN A 203 -0.02 5.04 6.99
CA ASN A 203 -1.22 5.34 6.23
C ASN A 203 -1.67 6.79 6.41
N ALA A 204 -2.37 7.28 5.39
CA ALA A 204 -2.98 8.60 5.40
C ALA A 204 -4.26 8.62 4.56
N LYS A 205 -5.08 9.65 4.78
CA LYS A 205 -6.20 9.97 3.88
C LYS A 205 -5.67 10.52 2.56
N THR A 206 -6.14 9.93 1.46
CA THR A 206 -5.97 10.40 0.08
C THR A 206 -7.33 10.76 -0.53
N VAL A 207 -7.34 11.26 -1.77
CA VAL A 207 -8.59 11.52 -2.50
C VAL A 207 -9.46 10.27 -2.69
N ARG A 208 -8.85 9.08 -2.80
CA ARG A 208 -9.55 7.82 -3.13
C ARG A 208 -9.84 6.94 -1.92
N ASN A 209 -9.08 7.08 -0.84
CA ASN A 209 -9.15 6.20 0.32
C ASN A 209 -8.75 6.93 1.61
N ASN A 210 -9.55 6.78 2.67
CA ASN A 210 -9.33 7.39 3.98
C ASN A 210 -8.18 6.75 4.77
N ASN A 211 -7.80 5.50 4.47
CA ASN A 211 -6.72 4.77 5.13
C ASN A 211 -5.80 4.15 4.06
N SER A 212 -5.18 4.99 3.22
CA SER A 212 -4.31 4.56 2.13
C SER A 212 -2.88 4.36 2.62
N SER A 213 -2.30 3.19 2.40
CA SER A 213 -0.89 2.93 2.70
C SER A 213 0.04 3.72 1.79
N ARG A 214 0.94 4.50 2.41
CA ARG A 214 1.93 5.35 1.71
C ARG A 214 3.34 4.78 1.80
N PHE A 215 3.42 3.46 1.93
CA PHE A 215 4.62 2.63 1.86
C PHE A 215 4.24 1.26 1.27
N GLY A 216 5.19 0.59 0.61
CA GLY A 216 5.04 -0.81 0.21
C GLY A 216 5.41 -1.74 1.35
N LYS A 217 4.66 -2.84 1.53
CA LYS A 217 4.89 -3.84 2.58
C LYS A 217 5.22 -5.19 1.96
N PHE A 218 6.35 -5.76 2.33
CA PHE A 218 6.76 -7.10 1.95
C PHE A 218 6.91 -7.96 3.19
N VAL A 219 6.08 -8.99 3.29
CA VAL A 219 6.12 -9.93 4.42
C VAL A 219 6.90 -11.17 3.97
N GLU A 220 8.08 -11.36 4.54
CA GLU A 220 8.91 -12.53 4.38
C GLU A 220 8.47 -13.59 5.39
N ILE A 221 7.98 -14.73 4.92
CA ILE A 221 7.84 -15.93 5.75
C ILE A 221 9.07 -16.78 5.52
N GLN A 222 9.81 -17.06 6.59
CA GLN A 222 11.10 -17.74 6.53
C GLN A 222 10.94 -19.19 6.94
N PHE A 223 11.59 -20.08 6.20
CA PHE A 223 11.50 -21.52 6.37
C PHE A 223 12.88 -22.13 6.64
N ASP A 224 12.89 -23.20 7.44
CA ASP A 224 14.06 -24.05 7.59
C ASP A 224 14.17 -25.06 6.43
N GLN A 225 15.24 -25.85 6.42
CA GLN A 225 15.47 -26.87 5.38
C GLN A 225 14.45 -28.01 5.40
N SER A 226 13.70 -28.19 6.50
CA SER A 226 12.62 -29.16 6.60
C SER A 226 11.27 -28.61 6.14
N GLY A 227 11.22 -27.34 5.73
CA GLY A 227 10.01 -26.64 5.31
C GLY A 227 9.17 -26.11 6.47
N LYS A 228 9.68 -26.12 7.70
CA LYS A 228 8.97 -25.52 8.83
C LYS A 228 9.24 -24.02 8.89
N ILE A 229 8.28 -23.25 9.39
CA ILE A 229 8.51 -21.82 9.64
C ILE A 229 9.58 -21.69 10.71
N SER A 230 10.64 -20.97 10.39
CA SER A 230 11.72 -20.63 11.31
C SER A 230 11.62 -19.18 11.80
N GLY A 231 10.98 -18.29 11.04
CA GLY A 231 10.77 -16.90 11.41
C GLY A 231 9.95 -16.12 10.40
N ALA A 232 9.83 -14.82 10.62
CA ALA A 232 9.27 -13.90 9.63
C ALA A 232 9.79 -12.48 9.80
N ALA A 233 9.74 -11.70 8.72
CA ALA A 233 10.12 -10.30 8.71
C ALA A 233 9.19 -9.47 7.82
N ILE A 234 9.03 -8.21 8.17
CA ILE A 234 8.38 -7.19 7.39
C ILE A 234 9.48 -6.27 6.85
N ARG A 235 9.57 -6.16 5.53
CA ARG A 235 10.35 -5.11 4.86
C ARG A 235 9.39 -4.05 4.37
N THR A 236 9.76 -2.79 4.59
CA THR A 236 9.02 -1.65 4.07
C THR A 236 9.81 -0.97 2.96
N TYR A 237 9.10 -0.48 1.95
CA TYR A 237 9.70 0.19 0.81
C TYR A 237 8.98 1.50 0.54
N LEU A 238 9.73 2.50 0.05
CA LEU A 238 9.17 3.73 -0.53
C LEU A 238 8.15 4.46 0.37
N LEU A 239 8.46 4.64 1.65
CA LEU A 239 7.68 5.55 2.50
C LEU A 239 7.62 6.93 1.83
N GLU A 240 6.42 7.48 1.64
CA GLU A 240 6.21 8.81 1.07
C GLU A 240 6.67 9.89 2.06
N ARG A 241 7.98 10.11 2.14
CA ARG A 241 8.59 11.05 3.07
C ARG A 241 8.09 12.48 2.84
N SER A 242 7.81 12.86 1.59
CA SER A 242 7.31 14.20 1.26
C SER A 242 6.03 14.57 2.01
N ARG A 243 5.16 13.59 2.29
CA ARG A 243 3.86 13.81 2.97
C ARG A 243 4.01 14.44 4.36
N VAL A 244 5.13 14.16 5.05
CA VAL A 244 5.41 14.71 6.39
C VAL A 244 5.36 16.24 6.37
N CYS A 245 5.92 16.86 5.33
CA CYS A 245 6.05 18.31 5.24
C CYS A 245 5.06 18.96 4.26
N GLN A 246 4.52 18.19 3.31
CA GLN A 246 3.70 18.70 2.21
C GLN A 246 2.47 17.83 1.98
N ILE A 247 1.29 18.44 2.03
CA ILE A 247 0.00 17.77 1.82
C ILE A 247 -0.76 18.51 0.71
N SER A 248 -1.52 17.77 -0.08
CA SER A 248 -2.44 18.35 -1.08
C SER A 248 -3.87 18.32 -0.55
N ASP A 249 -4.65 19.37 -0.76
CA ASP A 249 -6.09 19.34 -0.43
C ASP A 249 -6.85 18.43 -1.42
N PRO A 250 -7.77 17.55 -0.98
CA PRO A 250 -8.31 17.34 0.37
C PRO A 250 -7.73 16.12 1.14
N GLU A 251 -6.41 15.89 1.08
CA GLU A 251 -5.70 14.80 1.77
C GLU A 251 -5.27 15.16 3.21
N ARG A 252 -4.84 14.17 3.99
CA ARG A 252 -4.22 14.36 5.32
C ARG A 252 -2.75 13.96 5.34
N ASN A 253 -2.05 14.39 6.39
CA ASN A 253 -0.80 13.76 6.82
C ASN A 253 -1.04 12.34 7.36
N TYR A 254 0.03 11.67 7.78
CA TYR A 254 -0.07 10.38 8.48
C TYR A 254 -0.96 10.46 9.72
N HIS A 255 -1.70 9.39 10.00
CA HIS A 255 -2.70 9.37 11.07
C HIS A 255 -2.09 9.71 12.45
N CYS A 256 -0.86 9.28 12.73
CA CYS A 256 -0.19 9.47 14.02
C CYS A 256 -0.15 10.92 14.49
N PHE A 257 -0.05 11.89 13.58
CA PHE A 257 -0.02 13.31 13.95
C PHE A 257 -1.36 13.79 14.52
N TYR A 258 -2.47 13.40 13.89
CA TYR A 258 -3.81 13.79 14.32
C TYR A 258 -4.26 13.03 15.56
N MET A 259 -3.89 11.74 15.65
CA MET A 259 -4.05 10.93 16.85
C MET A 259 -3.36 11.58 18.05
N LEU A 260 -2.12 12.05 17.87
CA LEU A 260 -1.36 12.69 18.94
C LEU A 260 -1.97 14.04 19.35
N CYS A 261 -2.47 14.85 18.41
CA CYS A 261 -3.23 16.06 18.74
C CYS A 261 -4.59 15.78 19.42
N SER A 262 -5.11 14.55 19.32
CA SER A 262 -6.34 14.07 19.94
C SER A 262 -6.10 13.20 21.19
N ALA A 263 -4.83 13.07 21.62
CA ALA A 263 -4.45 12.29 22.78
C ALA A 263 -5.03 12.88 24.10
N PRO A 264 -4.99 12.12 25.23
CA PRO A 264 -5.39 12.63 26.53
C PRO A 264 -4.74 13.98 26.87
N ALA A 265 -5.44 14.83 27.63
CA ALA A 265 -4.99 16.20 27.93
C ALA A 265 -3.58 16.24 28.55
N GLU A 266 -3.27 15.31 29.46
CA GLU A 266 -1.95 15.18 30.08
C GLU A 266 -0.83 15.01 29.05
N GLU A 267 -1.01 14.13 28.06
CA GLU A 267 -0.01 13.91 27.00
C GLU A 267 0.10 15.13 26.07
N ARG A 268 -1.01 15.78 25.75
CA ARG A 268 -1.00 17.00 24.93
C ARG A 268 -0.30 18.16 25.63
N GLU A 269 -0.53 18.34 26.93
CA GLU A 269 0.15 19.35 27.74
C GLU A 269 1.65 19.04 27.86
N ARG A 270 2.00 17.78 28.13
CA ARG A 270 3.39 17.30 28.21
C ARG A 270 4.19 17.60 26.94
N TYR A 271 3.58 17.41 25.77
CA TYR A 271 4.21 17.67 24.48
C TYR A 271 3.93 19.08 23.93
N LYS A 272 3.27 19.95 24.70
CA LYS A 272 2.88 21.33 24.31
C LYS A 272 2.08 21.41 23.00
N LEU A 273 1.20 20.43 22.79
CA LEU A 273 0.38 20.29 21.60
C LEU A 273 -0.93 21.07 21.71
N GLY A 274 -1.32 21.72 20.62
CA GLY A 274 -2.60 22.41 20.46
C GLY A 274 -3.51 21.74 19.43
N ASP A 275 -4.44 22.52 18.90
CA ASP A 275 -5.32 22.10 17.81
C ASP A 275 -4.49 21.73 16.55
N PRO A 276 -4.84 20.65 15.81
CA PRO A 276 -4.14 20.29 14.58
C PRO A 276 -4.00 21.45 13.58
N ALA A 277 -4.99 22.34 13.48
CA ALA A 277 -4.95 23.50 12.58
C ALA A 277 -3.85 24.51 12.93
N SER A 278 -3.30 24.46 14.15
CA SER A 278 -2.21 25.32 14.59
C SER A 278 -0.83 24.88 14.08
N PHE A 279 -0.72 23.69 13.49
CA PHE A 279 0.52 23.12 12.97
C PHE A 279 0.59 23.19 11.45
N HIS A 280 1.65 23.79 10.92
CA HIS A 280 1.89 24.00 9.50
C HIS A 280 1.90 22.68 8.70
N TYR A 281 2.39 21.59 9.30
CA TYR A 281 2.37 20.28 8.65
C TYR A 281 1.00 19.59 8.66
N LEU A 282 -0.03 20.16 9.29
CA LEU A 282 -1.38 19.59 9.36
C LEU A 282 -2.47 20.51 8.78
N ASN A 283 -2.17 21.79 8.55
CA ASN A 283 -3.15 22.81 8.12
C ASN A 283 -3.05 23.21 6.64
N GLN A 284 -2.24 22.51 5.84
CA GLN A 284 -2.13 22.73 4.39
C GLN A 284 -3.35 22.22 3.60
N SER A 285 -4.17 21.36 4.22
CA SER A 285 -5.46 20.91 3.70
C SER A 285 -6.57 21.31 4.66
N ASN A 286 -7.77 21.54 4.12
CA ASN A 286 -8.98 21.75 4.90
C ASN A 286 -9.48 20.47 5.58
N CYS A 287 -8.93 19.30 5.23
CA CYS A 287 -9.28 18.04 5.85
C CYS A 287 -8.45 17.77 7.11
N ILE A 288 -9.01 18.10 8.27
CA ILE A 288 -8.43 17.73 9.57
C ILE A 288 -9.14 16.52 10.16
N LYS A 289 -10.48 16.47 10.07
CA LYS A 289 -11.31 15.37 10.58
C LYS A 289 -11.67 14.39 9.47
N LEU A 290 -11.89 13.14 9.86
CA LEU A 290 -12.32 12.05 8.99
C LEU A 290 -13.69 11.53 9.44
N ASP A 291 -14.60 11.39 8.49
CA ASP A 291 -15.91 10.80 8.77
C ASP A 291 -15.76 9.32 9.12
N GLY A 292 -16.29 8.93 10.27
CA GLY A 292 -16.25 7.54 10.75
C GLY A 292 -14.94 7.10 11.41
N MET A 293 -13.97 8.02 11.62
CA MET A 293 -12.74 7.74 12.36
C MET A 293 -12.60 8.74 13.52
N ASP A 294 -12.43 8.22 14.73
CA ASP A 294 -12.13 9.01 15.92
C ASP A 294 -10.63 8.91 16.26
N ASP A 295 -9.88 9.96 15.96
CA ASP A 295 -8.43 10.03 16.17
C ASP A 295 -8.04 9.77 17.66
N SER A 296 -8.92 10.07 18.64
CA SER A 296 -8.67 9.77 20.06
C SER A 296 -8.76 8.27 20.36
N SER A 297 -9.81 7.61 19.85
CA SER A 297 -9.96 6.16 19.97
C SER A 297 -8.84 5.41 19.23
N GLU A 298 -8.45 5.87 18.04
CA GLU A 298 -7.33 5.29 17.27
C GLU A 298 -5.98 5.45 17.99
N TYR A 299 -5.75 6.58 18.69
CA TYR A 299 -4.56 6.76 19.51
C TYR A 299 -4.46 5.67 20.60
N ILE A 300 -5.56 5.42 21.32
CA ILE A 300 -5.62 4.40 22.37
C ILE A 300 -5.43 3.00 21.78
N ALA A 301 -6.07 2.71 20.64
CA ALA A 301 -5.92 1.43 19.95
C ALA A 301 -4.47 1.20 19.49
N THR A 302 -3.81 2.24 18.98
CA THR A 302 -2.41 2.20 18.55
C THR A 302 -1.48 1.92 19.72
N ARG A 303 -1.66 2.57 20.88
CA ARG A 303 -0.86 2.28 22.08
C ARG A 303 -1.02 0.82 22.55
N ARG A 304 -2.25 0.29 22.55
CA ARG A 304 -2.49 -1.13 22.87
C ARG A 304 -1.80 -2.06 21.87
N ALA A 305 -1.80 -1.72 20.58
CA ALA A 305 -1.08 -2.50 19.56
C ALA A 305 0.44 -2.44 19.78
N MET A 306 0.98 -1.29 20.18
CA MET A 306 2.39 -1.14 20.57
C MET A 306 2.74 -2.06 21.76
N ASP A 307 1.87 -2.16 22.77
CA ASP A 307 2.05 -3.09 23.89
C ASP A 307 2.12 -4.55 23.43
N ILE A 308 1.21 -4.97 22.54
CA ILE A 308 1.12 -6.35 22.01
C ILE A 308 2.37 -6.73 21.20
N VAL A 309 2.91 -5.75 20.46
CA VAL A 309 4.15 -5.87 19.69
C VAL A 309 5.40 -5.80 20.61
N GLY A 310 5.26 -5.44 21.88
CA GLY A 310 6.37 -5.41 22.83
C GLY A 310 7.18 -4.12 22.80
N ILE A 311 6.57 -3.00 22.40
CA ILE A 311 7.13 -1.65 22.53
C ILE A 311 6.78 -1.14 23.93
N SER A 312 7.79 -0.89 24.76
CA SER A 312 7.58 -0.50 26.16
C SER A 312 6.97 0.89 26.31
N SER A 313 6.42 1.22 27.48
CA SER A 313 5.85 2.55 27.73
C SER A 313 6.87 3.68 27.49
N ASP A 314 8.12 3.49 27.91
CA ASP A 314 9.20 4.47 27.69
C ASP A 314 9.51 4.66 26.20
N GLU A 315 9.45 3.57 25.44
CA GLU A 315 9.62 3.59 23.99
C GLU A 315 8.44 4.27 23.30
N GLN A 316 7.20 4.00 23.73
CA GLN A 316 6.00 4.68 23.25
C GLN A 316 6.10 6.20 23.46
N ASP A 317 6.49 6.62 24.67
CA ASP A 317 6.68 8.02 24.99
C ASP A 317 7.79 8.65 24.13
N ALA A 318 8.90 7.94 23.88
CA ALA A 318 9.94 8.41 22.98
C ALA A 318 9.45 8.57 21.52
N ILE A 319 8.65 7.62 21.02
CA ILE A 319 8.05 7.68 19.68
C ILE A 319 7.16 8.91 19.55
N PHE A 320 6.21 9.10 20.46
CA PHE A 320 5.28 10.24 20.39
C PHE A 320 5.98 11.57 20.64
N ARG A 321 7.02 11.60 21.48
CA ARG A 321 7.89 12.77 21.65
C ARG A 321 8.56 13.19 20.33
N VAL A 322 9.08 12.23 19.55
CA VAL A 322 9.65 12.51 18.22
C VAL A 322 8.60 13.03 17.25
N VAL A 323 7.39 12.45 17.26
CA VAL A 323 6.27 12.92 16.41
C VAL A 323 5.86 14.35 16.77
N ALA A 324 5.74 14.68 18.06
CA ALA A 324 5.46 16.04 18.54
C ALA A 324 6.57 17.03 18.15
N ALA A 325 7.83 16.63 18.27
CA ALA A 325 8.96 17.46 17.88
C ALA A 325 8.94 17.82 16.39
N ILE A 326 8.54 16.88 15.52
CA ILE A 326 8.36 17.13 14.08
C ILE A 326 7.25 18.18 13.83
N LEU A 327 6.14 18.12 14.56
CA LEU A 327 5.06 19.10 14.44
C LEU A 327 5.52 20.51 14.84
N HIS A 328 6.22 20.64 15.96
CA HIS A 328 6.80 21.90 16.39
C HIS A 328 7.84 22.42 15.41
N LEU A 329 8.71 21.54 14.91
CA LEU A 329 9.72 21.90 13.91
C LEU A 329 9.06 22.52 12.67
N GLY A 330 7.93 21.99 12.20
CA GLY A 330 7.20 22.53 11.05
C GLY A 330 6.67 23.96 11.22
N ASN A 331 6.50 24.43 12.46
CA ASN A 331 6.06 25.80 12.76
C ASN A 331 7.21 26.80 12.92
N VAL A 332 8.47 26.38 12.79
CA VAL A 332 9.61 27.31 12.79
C VAL A 332 9.65 28.03 11.45
N GLU A 333 9.30 29.31 11.44
CA GLU A 333 9.43 30.19 10.28
C GLU A 333 10.75 30.97 10.34
N PHE A 334 11.34 31.24 9.17
CA PHE A 334 12.61 31.95 9.04
C PHE A 334 12.43 33.26 8.26
N VAL A 335 13.23 34.26 8.61
CA VAL A 335 13.38 35.54 7.88
C VAL A 335 14.85 35.81 7.63
N GLU A 336 15.14 36.77 6.76
CA GLU A 336 16.52 37.22 6.51
C GLU A 336 17.17 37.74 7.80
N GLY A 337 18.39 37.30 8.04
CA GLY A 337 19.22 37.75 9.17
C GLY A 337 19.98 39.03 8.86
N SER A 338 20.82 39.47 9.81
CA SER A 338 21.63 40.68 9.67
C SER A 338 22.83 40.52 8.74
N GLU A 339 23.31 39.29 8.54
CA GLU A 339 24.43 38.97 7.64
C GLU A 339 23.91 38.59 6.24
N ALA A 340 24.75 38.78 5.22
CA ALA A 340 24.41 38.38 3.85
C ALA A 340 24.09 36.87 3.77
N ASP A 341 23.02 36.53 3.05
CA ASP A 341 22.51 35.17 2.88
C ASP A 341 22.25 34.41 4.20
N SER A 342 22.03 35.12 5.32
CA SER A 342 21.73 34.51 6.61
C SER A 342 20.24 34.49 6.91
N SER A 343 19.85 33.59 7.80
CA SER A 343 18.46 33.46 8.27
C SER A 343 18.39 33.34 9.78
N VAL A 344 17.32 33.84 10.35
CA VAL A 344 16.99 33.70 11.79
C VAL A 344 15.52 33.31 11.96
N PRO A 345 15.14 32.69 13.09
CA PRO A 345 13.73 32.47 13.42
C PRO A 345 12.95 33.79 13.41
N LYS A 346 11.79 33.80 12.75
CA LYS A 346 11.00 34.99 12.41
C LYS A 346 10.57 35.81 13.62
N ASP A 347 10.03 35.15 14.63
CA ASP A 347 9.36 35.76 15.77
C ASP A 347 9.47 34.88 17.03
N ASP A 348 8.93 35.37 18.15
CA ASP A 348 8.95 34.63 19.41
C ASP A 348 8.12 33.33 19.35
N LYS A 349 7.15 33.25 18.44
CA LYS A 349 6.40 32.01 18.18
C LYS A 349 7.29 30.95 17.52
N SER A 350 8.09 31.35 16.53
CA SER A 350 9.06 30.48 15.86
C SER A 350 10.15 30.01 16.83
N LYS A 351 10.64 30.91 17.71
CA LYS A 351 11.59 30.57 18.77
C LYS A 351 10.99 29.62 19.81
N PHE A 352 9.74 29.83 20.22
CA PHE A 352 9.02 28.91 21.11
C PHE A 352 8.95 27.50 20.52
N HIS A 353 8.62 27.39 19.23
CA HIS A 353 8.55 26.10 18.54
C HIS A 353 9.93 25.45 18.35
N LEU A 354 10.96 26.24 18.05
CA LEU A 354 12.34 25.76 17.96
C LEU A 354 12.83 25.19 19.30
N ARG A 355 12.64 25.94 20.39
CA ARG A 355 12.97 25.48 21.75
C ARG A 355 12.19 24.24 22.15
N THR A 356 10.89 24.20 21.84
CA THR A 356 10.07 23.03 22.16
C THR A 356 10.53 21.81 21.34
N ALA A 357 10.87 21.99 20.06
CA ALA A 357 11.43 20.91 19.25
C ALA A 357 12.77 20.42 19.80
N SER A 358 13.67 21.30 20.25
CA SER A 358 14.96 20.90 20.84
C SER A 358 14.79 20.18 22.18
N GLU A 359 13.88 20.65 23.05
CA GLU A 359 13.52 19.97 24.30
C GLU A 359 13.00 18.55 24.05
N LEU A 360 12.10 18.38 23.07
CA LEU A 360 11.50 17.08 22.73
C LEU A 360 12.52 16.14 22.04
N PHE A 361 13.36 16.67 21.15
CA PHE A 361 14.47 15.92 20.57
C PHE A 361 15.60 15.64 21.58
N MET A 362 15.57 16.29 22.75
CA MET A 362 16.61 16.22 23.77
C MET A 362 17.99 16.64 23.21
N CYS A 363 18.01 17.73 22.44
CA CYS A 363 19.22 18.31 21.87
C CYS A 363 19.38 19.80 22.26
N ASP A 364 20.55 20.36 22.01
CA ASP A 364 20.82 21.77 22.27
C ASP A 364 20.06 22.68 21.29
N GLU A 365 19.38 23.71 21.81
CA GLU A 365 18.57 24.66 21.04
C GLU A 365 19.40 25.39 19.98
N LYS A 366 20.61 25.85 20.36
CA LYS A 366 21.49 26.60 19.46
C LYS A 366 22.07 25.71 18.38
N ALA A 367 22.51 24.51 18.74
CA ALA A 367 23.02 23.53 17.77
C ALA A 367 21.94 23.15 16.74
N LEU A 368 20.68 23.00 17.19
CA LEU A 368 19.56 22.77 16.28
C LEU A 368 19.36 23.97 15.35
N GLU A 369 19.29 25.19 15.88
CA GLU A 369 19.17 26.42 15.08
C GLU A 369 20.28 26.53 14.02
N GLU A 370 21.53 26.34 14.43
CA GLU A 370 22.69 26.42 13.55
C GLU A 370 22.65 25.35 12.46
N SER A 371 22.18 24.14 12.76
CA SER A 371 22.02 23.08 11.77
C SER A 371 20.96 23.40 10.70
N LEU A 372 19.97 24.23 11.04
CA LEU A 372 18.91 24.66 10.13
C LEU A 372 19.35 25.87 9.29
N CYS A 373 20.06 26.82 9.89
CA CYS A 373 20.45 28.09 9.27
C CYS A 373 21.86 28.06 8.63
N LYS A 374 22.68 27.04 8.87
CA LYS A 374 24.05 26.95 8.36
C LYS A 374 24.30 25.59 7.71
N ARG A 375 25.17 25.57 6.70
CA ARG A 375 25.64 24.35 6.05
C ARG A 375 27.15 24.24 6.20
N VAL A 376 27.59 23.12 6.78
CA VAL A 376 29.02 22.78 6.87
C VAL A 376 29.43 22.03 5.61
N ILE A 377 30.41 22.54 4.89
CA ILE A 377 30.99 21.93 3.69
C ILE A 377 32.43 21.52 4.02
N ALA A 378 32.67 20.22 4.10
CA ALA A 378 34.01 19.67 4.30
C ALA A 378 34.73 19.53 2.96
N THR A 379 35.85 20.23 2.77
CA THR A 379 36.68 20.14 1.56
C THR A 379 38.14 19.95 1.96
N ARG A 380 38.77 18.85 1.50
CA ARG A 380 40.23 18.60 1.61
C ARG A 380 40.86 18.91 2.98
N GLY A 381 40.15 18.62 4.08
CA GLY A 381 40.65 18.80 5.45
C GLY A 381 40.20 20.07 6.16
N GLU A 382 39.54 21.00 5.47
CA GLU A 382 38.96 22.20 6.05
C GLU A 382 37.42 22.15 6.03
N SER A 383 36.78 22.65 7.09
CA SER A 383 35.32 22.79 7.19
C SER A 383 34.93 24.26 7.00
N ILE A 384 34.26 24.57 5.90
CA ILE A 384 33.71 25.91 5.63
C ILE A 384 32.25 25.92 6.06
N VAL A 385 31.87 26.87 6.92
CA VAL A 385 30.48 27.07 7.35
C VAL A 385 29.87 28.16 6.46
N LYS A 386 28.80 27.83 5.75
CA LYS A 386 28.05 28.78 4.91
C LYS A 386 26.68 29.06 5.52
N ASN A 387 26.31 30.33 5.64
CA ASN A 387 24.96 30.74 6.03
C ASN A 387 23.93 30.36 4.94
N LEU A 388 22.70 30.06 5.37
CA LEU A 388 21.58 29.74 4.49
C LEU A 388 20.55 30.87 4.53
N ASP A 389 20.00 31.22 3.37
CA ASP A 389 18.87 32.14 3.27
C ASP A 389 17.61 31.53 3.91
N ALA A 390 16.60 32.36 4.18
CA ALA A 390 15.38 31.91 4.87
C ALA A 390 14.66 30.74 4.16
N ARG A 391 14.70 30.70 2.82
CA ARG A 391 14.09 29.63 2.04
C ARG A 391 14.90 28.34 2.16
N ALA A 392 16.23 28.43 2.09
CA ALA A 392 17.13 27.30 2.24
C ALA A 392 17.07 26.72 3.67
N ALA A 393 16.92 27.58 4.69
CA ALA A 393 16.69 27.15 6.07
C ALA A 393 15.36 26.39 6.23
N ALA A 394 14.27 26.88 5.63
CA ALA A 394 12.98 26.17 5.60
C ALA A 394 13.09 24.81 4.89
N LEU A 395 13.83 24.73 3.78
CA LEU A 395 14.10 23.46 3.09
C LEU A 395 14.96 22.50 3.94
N SER A 396 15.91 23.04 4.72
CA SER A 396 16.74 22.27 5.66
C SER A 396 15.89 21.68 6.79
N ARG A 397 15.00 22.49 7.38
CA ARG A 397 13.99 22.07 8.36
C ARG A 397 13.10 20.95 7.82
N ASP A 398 12.57 21.09 6.61
CA ASP A 398 11.75 20.06 5.97
C ASP A 398 12.57 18.80 5.65
N ALA A 399 13.85 18.93 5.29
CA ALA A 399 14.73 17.78 5.10
C ALA A 399 14.95 17.03 6.43
N LEU A 400 15.22 17.73 7.53
CA LEU A 400 15.38 17.15 8.86
C LEU A 400 14.11 16.41 9.29
N ALA A 401 12.94 17.05 9.20
CA ALA A 401 11.65 16.45 9.54
C ALA A 401 11.41 15.13 8.79
N ARG A 402 11.66 15.11 7.47
CA ARG A 402 11.53 13.89 6.63
C ARG A 402 12.50 12.78 7.03
N ILE A 403 13.74 13.13 7.33
CA ILE A 403 14.77 12.16 7.73
C ILE A 403 14.41 11.56 9.08
N VAL A 404 14.06 12.39 10.07
CA VAL A 404 13.69 11.94 11.42
C VAL A 404 12.48 11.02 11.36
N TYR A 405 11.42 11.40 10.63
CA TYR A 405 10.23 10.57 10.47
C TYR A 405 10.56 9.23 9.80
N SER A 406 11.38 9.23 8.74
CA SER A 406 11.78 7.98 8.09
C SER A 406 12.59 7.09 9.02
N ARG A 407 13.50 7.64 9.83
CA ARG A 407 14.29 6.86 10.79
C ARG A 407 13.41 6.29 11.91
N LEU A 408 12.42 7.06 12.36
CA LEU A 408 11.42 6.58 13.31
C LEU A 408 10.62 5.40 12.73
N PHE A 409 10.18 5.51 11.48
CA PHE A 409 9.46 4.44 10.80
C PHE A 409 10.32 3.18 10.61
N ASP A 410 11.58 3.33 10.17
CA ASP A 410 12.52 2.21 10.05
C ASP A 410 12.74 1.53 11.42
N TRP A 411 12.84 2.32 12.50
CA TRP A 411 12.98 1.81 13.86
C TRP A 411 11.74 1.03 14.32
N LEU A 412 10.54 1.54 14.04
CA LEU A 412 9.27 0.84 14.33
C LEU A 412 9.21 -0.52 13.63
N VAL A 413 9.58 -0.57 12.33
CA VAL A 413 9.62 -1.80 11.54
C VAL A 413 10.63 -2.79 12.14
N ASN A 414 11.81 -2.33 12.54
CA ASN A 414 12.82 -3.19 13.18
C ASN A 414 12.35 -3.73 14.54
N LYS A 415 11.61 -2.94 15.32
CA LYS A 415 11.01 -3.40 16.58
C LYS A 415 9.93 -4.44 16.35
N ILE A 416 9.07 -4.23 15.36
CA ILE A 416 8.08 -5.21 14.92
C ILE A 416 8.76 -6.52 14.50
N ASN A 417 9.84 -6.46 13.71
CA ASN A 417 10.58 -7.65 13.27
C ASN A 417 11.23 -8.42 14.43
N THR A 418 11.76 -7.70 15.42
CA THR A 418 12.27 -8.31 16.66
C THR A 418 11.16 -9.07 17.40
N SER A 419 9.94 -8.51 17.43
CA SER A 419 8.77 -9.13 18.07
C SER A 419 8.22 -10.34 17.32
N ILE A 420 8.20 -10.28 15.99
CA ILE A 420 7.77 -11.39 15.13
C ILE A 420 8.74 -12.58 15.26
N GLY A 421 10.04 -12.31 15.44
CA GLY A 421 11.06 -13.36 15.54
C GLY A 421 11.63 -13.71 14.16
N GLN A 422 12.31 -12.75 13.54
CA GLN A 422 13.08 -13.00 12.32
C GLN A 422 14.18 -14.05 12.59
N ASP A 423 14.31 -15.03 11.70
CA ASP A 423 15.44 -15.95 11.62
C ASP A 423 16.49 -15.40 10.63
N PRO A 424 17.64 -14.88 11.10
CA PRO A 424 18.68 -14.36 10.22
C PRO A 424 19.44 -15.44 9.44
N SER A 425 19.30 -16.71 9.84
CA SER A 425 20.00 -17.85 9.23
C SER A 425 19.20 -18.54 8.13
N SER A 426 17.91 -18.24 8.02
CA SER A 426 17.05 -18.82 6.99
C SER A 426 17.52 -18.42 5.58
N LYS A 427 17.65 -19.42 4.72
CA LYS A 427 18.00 -19.27 3.30
C LYS A 427 16.80 -19.37 2.37
N LEU A 428 15.68 -19.89 2.87
CA LEU A 428 14.47 -20.16 2.11
C LEU A 428 13.35 -19.28 2.64
N LEU A 429 12.77 -18.45 1.78
CA LEU A 429 11.66 -17.60 2.15
C LEU A 429 10.60 -17.55 1.06
N ILE A 430 9.38 -17.25 1.48
CA ILE A 430 8.29 -16.87 0.59
C ILE A 430 7.87 -15.47 0.97
N GLY A 431 8.12 -14.54 0.08
CA GLY A 431 7.73 -13.14 0.23
C GLY A 431 6.32 -12.90 -0.28
N VAL A 432 5.48 -12.28 0.52
CA VAL A 432 4.17 -11.78 0.07
C VAL A 432 4.24 -10.27 -0.02
N LEU A 433 4.17 -9.74 -1.25
CA LEU A 433 4.31 -8.32 -1.53
C LEU A 433 2.93 -7.68 -1.67
N ASP A 434 2.59 -6.81 -0.72
CA ASP A 434 1.42 -5.93 -0.75
C ASP A 434 1.90 -4.51 -1.09
N ILE A 435 1.79 -4.16 -2.38
CA ILE A 435 2.11 -2.82 -2.86
C ILE A 435 0.87 -1.93 -2.88
N TYR A 436 1.09 -0.62 -2.74
CA TYR A 436 0.05 0.37 -2.99
C TYR A 436 -0.51 0.20 -4.41
N GLY A 437 -1.81 0.43 -4.56
CA GLY A 437 -2.44 0.36 -5.88
C GLY A 437 -1.92 1.48 -6.79
N PHE A 438 -1.95 1.26 -8.11
CA PHE A 438 -1.65 2.33 -9.05
C PHE A 438 -2.64 3.50 -8.83
N GLU A 439 -2.11 4.69 -8.55
CA GLU A 439 -2.90 5.91 -8.38
C GLU A 439 -2.53 6.89 -9.50
N SER A 440 -3.55 7.38 -10.22
CA SER A 440 -3.39 8.41 -11.25
C SER A 440 -4.05 9.70 -10.76
N PHE A 441 -3.23 10.75 -10.57
CA PHE A 441 -3.65 12.08 -10.12
C PHE A 441 -3.61 13.10 -11.26
N LYS A 442 -4.33 14.23 -11.10
CA LYS A 442 -4.26 15.37 -12.03
C LYS A 442 -2.83 15.94 -12.16
N THR A 443 -2.01 15.79 -11.12
CA THR A 443 -0.58 16.12 -11.15
C THR A 443 0.19 15.04 -10.41
N ASN A 444 0.86 14.15 -11.15
CA ASN A 444 1.75 13.16 -10.57
C ASN A 444 3.10 13.81 -10.25
N ARG A 445 3.52 13.80 -8.98
CA ARG A 445 4.84 14.28 -8.56
C ARG A 445 5.74 13.09 -8.27
N CYS A 446 7.03 13.23 -8.59
CA CYS A 446 8.01 12.18 -8.36
C CYS A 446 8.19 11.95 -6.85
N LEU A 447 7.98 10.71 -6.39
CA LEU A 447 8.45 10.21 -5.09
C LEU A 447 9.99 10.10 -5.15
N THR A 448 10.68 11.24 -5.18
CA THR A 448 12.15 11.38 -5.21
C THR A 448 12.90 10.52 -6.25
N GLY A 449 13.28 11.10 -7.38
CA GLY A 449 14.43 10.67 -8.20
C GLY A 449 14.39 9.29 -8.88
N ALA A 450 13.37 8.46 -8.66
CA ALA A 450 13.21 7.18 -9.33
C ALA A 450 12.02 7.23 -10.28
N SER A 451 12.30 7.19 -11.58
CA SER A 451 11.33 6.75 -12.59
C SER A 451 11.04 5.27 -12.34
N ILE A 452 10.06 4.95 -11.50
CA ILE A 452 9.57 3.57 -11.39
C ILE A 452 8.45 3.40 -12.41
N MET A 453 8.86 3.13 -13.64
CA MET A 453 8.07 2.35 -14.57
C MET A 453 8.41 0.90 -14.23
N LEU A 454 7.56 0.22 -13.45
CA LEU A 454 7.68 -1.22 -13.20
C LEU A 454 7.32 -1.93 -14.52
N PHE A 455 8.29 -2.06 -15.42
CA PHE A 455 8.26 -3.15 -16.39
C PHE A 455 8.63 -4.41 -15.60
N VAL A 456 7.62 -5.22 -15.29
CA VAL A 456 7.86 -6.61 -14.94
C VAL A 456 8.06 -7.33 -16.28
N GLU A 457 9.29 -7.32 -16.77
CA GLU A 457 9.71 -8.23 -17.84
C GLU A 457 9.86 -9.61 -17.18
N PHE A 458 8.96 -10.53 -17.55
CA PHE A 458 9.18 -11.95 -17.30
C PHE A 458 10.00 -12.47 -18.49
N ASP A 459 11.26 -12.85 -18.24
CA ASP A 459 12.06 -13.65 -19.18
C ASP A 459 11.48 -15.06 -19.35
#